data_AF-A0A5C2HP25-F1
#
_entry.id   AF-A0A5C2HP25-F1
#
_cell.length_a   1.000
_cell.length_b   1.000
_cell.length_c   1.000
_cell.angle_alpha   90.00
_cell.angle_beta   90.00
_cell.angle_gamma   90.00
#
_symmetry.space_group_name_H-M   'P 1'
#
loop_
_entity.id
_entity.type
_entity.pdbx_description
1 polymer ?
#
loop_
_entity_poly.entity_id
_entity_poly.type
_entity_poly.pdbx_seq_one_letter_code
_entity_poly.pdbx_strand_id
1 'polypeptide(L)'
;MRNDDLKRELGLDEEECERCGIAIPPQLIELLKESTLRAVIWGFVGTLFGVLFAFFYAIALPWGGGGLAYLLAGTLSSGVAALIYGSMRLTVILSFFVSAYGVFYLIWKGEAVEPLQLFGYALLVGIVVGAGYGLFSRHSRVGRADAKSMTGLVAGAVVSLLVVGLFHWMAWRLTPTIMVAILCPVVGLFYTRLVLRFIGWFEKLLPPPADGALVGMAVSLFVTVGLWLIAASLDPPLAGEYQALVVQMTAMLPTVASAGLISGMVGGFISGWLWQHWLDM
;
A
#
# COMPACT_ATOMS: atom_id res chain seq x y z
N MET A 1 10.41 -13.86 32.68
CA MET A 1 11.42 -14.92 32.57
C MET A 1 12.63 -14.34 31.88
N ARG A 2 13.76 -14.35 32.60
CA ARG A 2 15.04 -13.84 32.12
C ARG A 2 15.62 -14.90 31.17
N ASN A 3 16.30 -14.49 30.11
CA ASN A 3 16.85 -15.39 29.09
C ASN A 3 17.78 -16.48 29.67
N ASP A 4 18.27 -16.25 30.89
CA ASP A 4 19.15 -17.14 31.64
C ASP A 4 18.42 -18.33 32.27
N ASP A 5 17.11 -18.20 32.55
CA ASP A 5 16.32 -19.27 33.18
C ASP A 5 15.92 -20.34 32.15
N LEU A 6 15.66 -19.92 30.90
CA LEU A 6 15.32 -20.83 29.80
C LEU A 6 16.51 -21.69 29.36
N LYS A 7 17.74 -21.16 29.51
CA LYS A 7 18.98 -21.86 29.16
C LYS A 7 19.31 -23.00 30.13
N ARG A 8 18.95 -22.85 31.42
CA ARG A 8 19.18 -23.88 32.44
C ARG A 8 18.19 -25.03 32.36
N GLU A 9 16.94 -24.78 31.96
CA GLU A 9 15.92 -25.84 31.87
C GLU A 9 16.13 -26.78 30.68
N LEU A 10 16.88 -26.38 29.65
CA LEU A 10 17.07 -27.17 28.42
C LEU A 10 18.33 -28.07 28.43
N GLY A 11 19.15 -28.04 29.49
CA GLY A 11 20.29 -28.96 29.63
C GLY A 11 21.33 -28.89 28.50
N LEU A 12 21.45 -27.74 27.84
CA LEU A 12 22.38 -27.55 26.73
C LEU A 12 23.74 -27.08 27.27
N ASP A 13 24.74 -27.97 27.20
CA ASP A 13 26.13 -27.69 27.55
C ASP A 13 26.72 -26.63 26.61
N GLU A 14 27.30 -25.56 27.18
CA GLU A 14 27.92 -24.45 26.43
C GLU A 14 29.04 -24.91 25.48
N GLU A 15 29.65 -26.07 25.73
CA GLU A 15 30.76 -26.62 24.95
C GLU A 15 30.38 -27.11 23.54
N GLU A 16 29.13 -27.45 23.26
CA GLU A 16 28.71 -27.80 21.89
C GLU A 16 28.40 -26.58 21.02
N CYS A 17 28.05 -25.44 21.63
CA CYS A 17 27.83 -24.18 20.90
C CYS A 17 29.15 -23.53 20.43
N GLU A 18 30.24 -23.70 21.16
CA GLU A 18 31.56 -23.16 20.76
C GLU A 18 32.25 -23.98 19.66
N ARG A 19 31.96 -25.28 19.53
CA ARG A 19 32.60 -26.13 18.50
C ARG A 19 32.17 -25.86 17.05
N CYS A 20 31.08 -25.10 16.85
CA CYS A 20 30.65 -24.70 15.50
C CYS A 20 31.12 -23.29 15.07
N GLY A 21 31.93 -22.60 15.88
CA GLY A 21 32.88 -21.57 15.39
C GLY A 21 32.32 -20.39 14.57
N ILE A 22 31.05 -20.01 14.71
CA ILE A 22 30.53 -18.76 14.15
C ILE A 22 29.82 -17.98 15.25
N ALA A 23 30.60 -17.19 16.00
CA ALA A 23 30.03 -16.17 16.86
C ALA A 23 29.40 -15.08 15.99
N ILE A 24 28.07 -15.09 15.87
CA ILE A 24 27.34 -14.03 15.16
C ILE A 24 27.46 -12.75 15.99
N PRO A 25 28.01 -11.64 15.46
CA PRO A 25 28.15 -10.42 16.22
C PRO A 25 26.75 -9.88 16.60
N PRO A 26 26.55 -9.37 17.83
CA PRO A 26 25.25 -8.89 18.30
C PRO A 26 24.64 -7.80 17.40
N GLN A 27 25.49 -6.98 16.78
CA GLN A 27 25.10 -5.97 15.79
C GLN A 27 24.43 -6.58 14.55
N LEU A 28 24.87 -7.77 14.11
CA LEU A 28 24.25 -8.48 12.98
C LEU A 28 22.86 -8.99 13.34
N ILE A 29 22.66 -9.44 14.58
CA ILE A 29 21.35 -9.87 15.07
C ILE A 29 20.38 -8.70 15.09
N GLU A 30 20.81 -7.53 15.57
CA GLU A 30 19.97 -6.31 15.56
C GLU A 30 19.64 -5.86 14.14
N LEU A 31 20.62 -5.83 13.23
CA LEU A 31 20.43 -5.48 11.83
C LEU A 31 19.44 -6.43 11.12
N LEU A 32 19.57 -7.74 11.36
CA LEU A 32 18.65 -8.74 10.80
C LEU A 32 17.23 -8.59 11.35
N LYS A 33 17.08 -8.32 12.65
CA LYS A 33 15.77 -8.07 13.27
C LYS A 33 15.10 -6.84 12.65
N GLU A 34 15.83 -5.73 12.53
CA GLU A 34 15.30 -4.50 11.94
C GLU A 34 14.96 -4.68 10.46
N SER A 35 15.86 -5.31 9.69
CA SER A 35 15.64 -5.56 8.26
C SER A 35 14.46 -6.50 8.02
N THR A 36 14.27 -7.51 8.86
CA THR A 36 13.12 -8.42 8.79
C THR A 36 11.82 -7.71 9.14
N LEU A 37 11.81 -6.87 10.18
CA LEU A 37 10.65 -6.06 10.53
C LEU A 37 10.24 -5.14 9.37
N ARG A 38 11.22 -4.46 8.75
CA ARG A 38 10.99 -3.62 7.58
C ARG A 38 10.50 -4.45 6.39
N ALA A 39 11.04 -5.65 6.16
CA ALA A 39 10.56 -6.54 5.11
C ALA A 39 9.07 -6.85 5.29
N VAL A 40 8.63 -7.19 6.51
CA VAL A 40 7.22 -7.47 6.79
C VAL A 40 6.33 -6.24 6.54
N ILE A 41 6.73 -5.07 7.04
CA ILE A 41 5.98 -3.83 6.87
C ILE A 41 5.87 -3.44 5.39
N TRP A 42 6.98 -3.48 4.66
CA TRP A 42 7.01 -3.17 3.22
C TRP A 42 6.34 -4.24 2.38
N GLY A 43 6.32 -5.50 2.83
CA GLY A 43 5.51 -6.55 2.22
C GLY A 43 4.02 -6.23 2.28
N PHE A 44 3.53 -5.79 3.45
CA PHE A 44 2.14 -5.35 3.59
C PHE A 44 1.83 -4.13 2.70
N VAL A 45 2.69 -3.12 2.70
CA VAL A 45 2.56 -1.94 1.80
C VAL A 45 2.61 -2.35 0.34
N GLY A 46 3.48 -3.29 -0.01
CA GLY A 46 3.61 -3.83 -1.36
C GLY A 46 2.37 -4.57 -1.82
N THR A 47 1.70 -5.33 -0.96
CA THR A 47 0.38 -5.91 -1.24
C THR A 47 -0.65 -4.84 -1.54
N LEU A 48 -0.74 -3.79 -0.72
CA LEU A 48 -1.65 -2.65 -0.96
C LEU A 48 -1.34 -1.99 -2.30
N PHE A 49 -0.07 -1.73 -2.59
CA PHE A 49 0.40 -1.18 -3.85
C PHE A 49 -0.03 -2.07 -5.04
N GLY A 50 0.15 -3.38 -4.95
CA GLY A 50 -0.22 -4.32 -6.00
C GLY A 50 -1.72 -4.35 -6.28
N VAL A 51 -2.55 -4.35 -5.23
CA VAL A 51 -4.02 -4.29 -5.37
C VAL A 51 -4.46 -2.97 -6.03
N LEU A 52 -3.94 -1.83 -5.54
CA LEU A 52 -4.22 -0.51 -6.12
C LEU A 52 -3.75 -0.42 -7.57
N PHE A 53 -2.58 -0.97 -7.87
CA PHE A 53 -2.03 -1.00 -9.22
C PHE A 53 -2.94 -1.78 -10.16
N ALA A 54 -3.41 -2.97 -9.76
CA ALA A 54 -4.32 -3.76 -10.59
C ALA A 54 -5.62 -2.99 -10.89
N PHE A 55 -6.18 -2.29 -9.90
CA PHE A 55 -7.37 -1.44 -10.07
C PHE A 55 -7.13 -0.29 -11.04
N PHE A 56 -6.13 0.54 -10.79
CA PHE A 56 -5.84 1.69 -11.65
C PHE A 56 -5.40 1.27 -13.06
N TYR A 57 -4.69 0.15 -13.20
CA TYR A 57 -4.31 -0.41 -14.48
C TYR A 57 -5.53 -0.84 -15.30
N ALA A 58 -6.46 -1.58 -14.68
CA ALA A 58 -7.66 -2.05 -15.35
C ALA A 58 -8.56 -0.88 -15.81
N ILE A 59 -8.67 0.17 -15.00
CA ILE A 59 -9.42 1.40 -15.36
C ILE A 59 -8.72 2.21 -16.45
N ALA A 60 -7.40 2.30 -16.44
CA ALA A 60 -6.64 3.11 -17.39
C ALA A 60 -6.43 2.41 -18.74
N LEU A 61 -6.56 1.08 -18.80
CA LEU A 61 -6.31 0.29 -20.01
C LEU A 61 -7.11 0.75 -21.24
N PRO A 62 -8.41 1.11 -21.14
CA PRO A 62 -9.20 1.60 -22.27
C PRO A 62 -8.75 2.97 -22.81
N TRP A 63 -7.95 3.74 -22.05
CA TRP A 63 -7.67 5.15 -22.37
C TRP A 63 -6.41 5.40 -23.21
N GLY A 64 -5.51 4.43 -23.34
CA GLY A 64 -4.26 4.68 -24.09
C GLY A 64 -3.28 3.52 -24.22
N GLY A 65 -3.76 2.28 -24.07
CA GLY A 65 -2.93 1.08 -24.18
C GLY A 65 -2.01 0.86 -22.96
N GLY A 66 -1.14 -0.16 -23.04
CA GLY A 66 -0.38 -0.66 -21.88
C GLY A 66 0.56 0.37 -21.24
N GLY A 67 1.23 1.22 -22.03
CA GLY A 67 2.20 2.19 -21.52
C GLY A 67 1.58 3.26 -20.63
N LEU A 68 0.51 3.93 -21.11
CA LEU A 68 -0.22 4.93 -20.32
C LEU A 68 -0.87 4.29 -19.09
N ALA A 69 -1.45 3.09 -19.26
CA ALA A 69 -2.05 2.36 -18.16
C ALA A 69 -1.04 2.03 -17.05
N TYR A 70 0.18 1.61 -17.39
CA TYR A 70 1.24 1.38 -16.42
C TYR A 70 1.71 2.66 -15.73
N LEU A 71 1.85 3.75 -16.48
CA LEU A 71 2.24 5.05 -15.92
C LEU A 71 1.22 5.53 -14.89
N LEU A 72 -0.06 5.54 -15.25
CA LEU A 72 -1.15 5.95 -14.36
C LEU A 72 -1.27 5.02 -13.16
N ALA A 73 -1.24 3.70 -13.40
CA ALA A 73 -1.36 2.71 -12.34
C ALA A 73 -0.25 2.86 -11.30
N GLY A 74 1.01 2.91 -11.73
CA GLY A 74 2.15 3.04 -10.83
C GLY A 74 2.19 4.40 -10.11
N THR A 75 1.78 5.47 -10.78
CA THR A 75 1.70 6.80 -10.16
C THR A 75 0.64 6.83 -9.05
N LEU A 76 -0.60 6.46 -9.39
CA LEU A 76 -1.73 6.55 -8.48
C LEU A 76 -1.63 5.54 -7.34
N SER A 77 -1.18 4.30 -7.61
CA SER A 77 -0.98 3.30 -6.56
C SER A 77 0.08 3.74 -5.55
N SER A 78 1.16 4.38 -6.00
CA SER A 78 2.20 4.93 -5.11
C SER A 78 1.66 6.04 -4.22
N GLY A 79 0.93 7.00 -4.79
CA GLY A 79 0.35 8.12 -4.06
C GLY A 79 -0.68 7.69 -3.01
N VAL A 80 -1.56 6.75 -3.39
CA VAL A 80 -2.61 6.24 -2.49
C VAL A 80 -2.01 5.30 -1.44
N ALA A 81 -1.09 4.41 -1.79
CA ALA A 81 -0.42 3.55 -0.81
C ALA A 81 0.36 4.37 0.23
N ALA A 82 1.09 5.42 -0.19
CA ALA A 82 1.80 6.32 0.72
C ALA A 82 0.84 7.07 1.66
N LEU A 83 -0.32 7.49 1.16
CA LEU A 83 -1.36 8.16 1.95
C LEU A 83 -1.97 7.22 3.01
N ILE A 84 -2.36 6.01 2.61
CA ILE A 84 -2.96 4.98 3.48
C ILE A 84 -1.96 4.54 4.56
N TYR A 85 -0.72 4.26 4.16
CA TYR A 85 0.36 3.87 5.07
C TYR A 85 0.75 5.02 6.00
N GLY A 86 0.88 6.24 5.47
CA GLY A 86 1.25 7.42 6.23
C GLY A 86 0.25 7.83 7.31
N SER A 87 -0.99 7.33 7.21
CA SER A 87 -2.13 7.70 8.06
C SER A 87 -2.80 6.50 8.74
N MET A 88 -2.04 5.46 9.11
CA MET A 88 -2.58 4.17 9.59
C MET A 88 -3.74 4.27 10.59
N ARG A 89 -3.60 5.13 11.61
CA ARG A 89 -4.64 5.26 12.65
C ARG A 89 -5.96 5.73 12.05
N LEU A 90 -5.92 6.72 11.16
CA LEU A 90 -7.10 7.22 10.47
C LEU A 90 -7.63 6.18 9.47
N THR A 91 -6.74 5.52 8.73
CA THR A 91 -7.08 4.42 7.83
C THR A 91 -7.90 3.34 8.55
N VAL A 92 -7.44 2.84 9.70
CA VAL A 92 -8.15 1.79 10.45
C VAL A 92 -9.55 2.24 10.88
N ILE A 93 -9.67 3.47 11.38
CA ILE A 93 -10.97 4.04 11.78
C ILE A 93 -11.91 4.12 10.58
N LEU A 94 -11.43 4.68 9.45
CA LEU A 94 -12.21 4.80 8.22
C LEU A 94 -12.62 3.45 7.66
N SER A 95 -11.70 2.48 7.63
CA SER A 95 -12.00 1.12 7.17
C SER A 95 -13.15 0.50 7.95
N PHE A 96 -13.26 0.74 9.26
CA PHE A 96 -14.39 0.25 10.05
C PHE A 96 -15.71 0.88 9.61
N PHE A 97 -15.80 2.21 9.58
CA PHE A 97 -17.04 2.92 9.22
C PHE A 97 -17.48 2.67 7.77
N VAL A 98 -16.53 2.72 6.83
CA VAL A 98 -16.80 2.51 5.42
C VAL A 98 -17.17 1.05 5.15
N SER A 99 -16.51 0.09 5.80
CA SER A 99 -16.86 -1.32 5.62
C SER A 99 -18.24 -1.63 6.17
N ALA A 100 -18.56 -1.12 7.36
CA ALA A 100 -19.90 -1.26 7.92
C ALA A 100 -20.95 -0.68 6.95
N TYR A 101 -20.74 0.56 6.48
CA TYR A 101 -21.62 1.17 5.48
C TYR A 101 -21.77 0.31 4.21
N GLY A 102 -20.65 -0.12 3.62
CA GLY A 102 -20.65 -0.90 2.38
C GLY A 102 -21.38 -2.23 2.52
N VAL A 103 -21.14 -2.95 3.62
CA VAL A 103 -21.86 -4.21 3.92
C VAL A 103 -23.36 -3.96 4.10
N PHE A 104 -23.76 -2.95 4.88
CA PHE A 104 -25.18 -2.62 5.06
C PHE A 104 -25.84 -2.22 3.74
N TYR A 105 -25.16 -1.43 2.90
CA TYR A 105 -25.69 -1.01 1.61
C TYR A 105 -25.89 -2.19 0.66
N LEU A 106 -24.90 -3.09 0.56
CA LEU A 106 -24.98 -4.30 -0.26
C LEU A 106 -26.12 -5.21 0.21
N ILE A 107 -26.29 -5.39 1.52
CA ILE A 107 -27.38 -6.20 2.09
C ILE A 107 -28.75 -5.56 1.83
N TRP A 108 -28.89 -4.24 2.00
CA TRP A 108 -30.15 -3.55 1.78
C TRP A 108 -30.54 -3.64 0.30
N LYS A 109 -29.65 -3.23 -0.60
CA LYS A 109 -29.97 -3.09 -2.03
C LYS A 109 -30.02 -4.42 -2.78
N GLY A 110 -29.31 -5.46 -2.32
CA GLY A 110 -29.27 -6.76 -2.97
C GLY A 110 -28.88 -6.64 -4.45
N GLU A 111 -29.66 -7.24 -5.34
CA GLU A 111 -29.41 -7.22 -6.79
C GLU A 111 -29.55 -5.83 -7.45
N ALA A 112 -30.16 -4.85 -6.77
CA ALA A 112 -30.34 -3.49 -7.27
C ALA A 112 -29.20 -2.53 -6.87
N VAL A 113 -28.01 -3.05 -6.60
CA VAL A 113 -26.83 -2.24 -6.24
C VAL A 113 -26.35 -1.47 -7.48
N GLU A 114 -26.44 -0.15 -7.42
CA GLU A 114 -25.75 0.73 -8.36
C GLU A 114 -24.35 1.06 -7.81
N PRO A 115 -23.25 0.62 -8.47
CA PRO A 115 -21.89 0.80 -7.94
C PRO A 115 -21.52 2.27 -7.70
N LEU A 116 -21.96 3.16 -8.58
CA LEU A 116 -21.69 4.58 -8.47
C LEU A 116 -22.30 5.19 -7.21
N GLN A 117 -23.52 4.79 -6.83
CA GLN A 117 -24.16 5.23 -5.59
C GLN A 117 -23.39 4.71 -4.37
N LEU A 118 -23.03 3.42 -4.37
CA LEU A 118 -22.22 2.81 -3.30
C LEU A 118 -20.91 3.59 -3.09
N PHE A 119 -20.18 3.89 -4.18
CA PHE A 119 -18.94 4.65 -4.11
C PHE A 119 -19.16 6.10 -3.66
N GLY A 120 -20.19 6.77 -4.18
CA GLY A 120 -20.49 8.17 -3.85
C GLY A 120 -20.80 8.37 -2.37
N TYR A 121 -21.65 7.51 -1.80
CA TYR A 121 -21.98 7.59 -0.38
C TYR A 121 -20.81 7.16 0.52
N ALA A 122 -20.06 6.12 0.14
CA ALA A 122 -18.87 5.73 0.89
C ALA A 122 -17.83 6.85 0.92
N LEU A 123 -17.60 7.53 -0.21
CA LEU A 123 -16.74 8.71 -0.29
C LEU A 123 -17.22 9.82 0.65
N LEU A 124 -18.53 10.11 0.67
CA LEU A 124 -19.09 11.12 1.57
C LEU A 124 -18.84 10.78 3.05
N VAL A 125 -19.11 9.52 3.44
CA VAL A 125 -18.82 9.03 4.81
C VAL A 125 -17.34 9.19 5.12
N GLY A 126 -16.47 8.79 4.19
CA GLY A 126 -15.03 8.94 4.29
C GLY A 126 -14.55 10.36 4.51
N ILE A 127 -15.03 11.28 3.68
CA ILE A 127 -14.72 12.72 3.74
C ILE A 127 -15.12 13.27 5.10
N VAL A 128 -16.35 12.99 5.55
CA VAL A 128 -16.88 13.53 6.82
C VAL A 128 -16.10 12.99 8.02
N VAL A 129 -15.89 11.68 8.09
CA VAL A 129 -15.15 11.05 9.18
C VAL A 129 -13.68 11.48 9.16
N GLY A 130 -13.07 11.55 7.98
CA GLY A 130 -11.71 12.01 7.76
C GLY A 130 -11.49 13.46 8.17
N ALA A 131 -12.36 14.36 7.71
CA ALA A 131 -12.32 15.77 8.06
C ALA A 131 -12.56 15.99 9.56
N GLY A 132 -13.53 15.28 10.14
CA GLY A 132 -13.78 15.29 11.58
C GLY A 132 -12.56 14.86 12.37
N TYR A 133 -11.91 13.77 11.97
CA TYR A 133 -10.69 13.32 12.61
C TYR A 133 -9.56 14.36 12.53
N GLY A 134 -9.37 14.99 11.37
CA GLY A 134 -8.39 16.08 11.18
C GLY A 134 -8.69 17.32 12.04
N LEU A 135 -9.97 17.65 12.25
CA LEU A 135 -10.39 18.75 13.11
C LEU A 135 -10.09 18.49 14.59
N PHE A 136 -10.46 17.30 15.09
CA PHE A 136 -10.39 16.98 16.53
C PHE A 136 -9.02 16.45 16.96
N SER A 137 -8.23 15.91 16.04
CA SER A 137 -6.91 15.33 16.33
C SER A 137 -5.78 16.18 15.77
N ARG A 138 -5.68 17.45 16.22
CA ARG A 138 -4.68 18.43 15.74
C ARG A 138 -3.22 18.03 15.95
N HIS A 139 -2.94 17.13 16.90
CA HIS A 139 -1.60 16.55 17.12
C HIS A 139 -1.38 15.23 16.39
N SER A 140 -2.36 14.76 15.62
CA SER A 140 -2.21 13.55 14.84
C SER A 140 -1.22 13.78 13.70
N ARG A 141 -0.41 12.77 13.42
CA ARG A 141 0.52 12.71 12.27
C ARG A 141 -0.18 12.86 10.90
N VAL A 142 -1.51 13.00 10.90
CA VAL A 142 -2.32 13.28 9.73
C VAL A 142 -1.86 14.52 9.02
N GLY A 143 -1.42 15.60 9.67
CA GLY A 143 -1.07 16.89 9.03
C GLY A 143 0.16 16.92 8.11
N ARG A 144 0.52 15.78 7.52
CA ARG A 144 1.57 15.58 6.51
C ARG A 144 1.15 14.52 5.49
N ALA A 145 -0.12 14.12 5.48
CA ALA A 145 -0.57 13.00 4.64
C ALA A 145 -0.59 13.42 3.16
N ASP A 146 -0.93 14.67 2.88
CA ASP A 146 -0.76 15.35 1.60
C ASP A 146 0.70 15.31 1.09
N ALA A 147 1.68 15.68 1.91
CA ALA A 147 3.09 15.69 1.56
C ALA A 147 3.60 14.27 1.26
N LYS A 148 3.19 13.28 2.06
CA LYS A 148 3.50 11.86 1.83
C LYS A 148 2.86 11.35 0.55
N SER A 149 1.59 11.68 0.31
CA SER A 149 0.90 11.29 -0.92
C SER A 149 1.55 11.92 -2.16
N MET A 150 1.89 13.20 -2.11
CA MET A 150 2.62 13.90 -3.17
C MET A 150 4.00 13.28 -3.42
N THR A 151 4.72 12.91 -2.37
CA THR A 151 5.98 12.16 -2.50
C THR A 151 5.75 10.85 -3.22
N GLY A 152 4.70 10.10 -2.82
CA GLY A 152 4.31 8.85 -3.46
C GLY A 152 3.96 9.04 -4.94
N LEU A 153 3.16 10.04 -5.28
CA LEU A 153 2.80 10.36 -6.67
C LEU A 153 4.03 10.69 -7.49
N VAL A 154 4.92 11.55 -7.00
CA VAL A 154 6.16 11.91 -7.73
C VAL A 154 7.07 10.71 -7.89
N ALA A 155 7.27 9.92 -6.84
CA ALA A 155 8.09 8.71 -6.90
C ALA A 155 7.51 7.70 -7.89
N GLY A 156 6.20 7.46 -7.83
CA GLY A 156 5.48 6.59 -8.75
C GLY A 156 5.56 7.07 -10.19
N ALA A 157 5.39 8.37 -10.44
CA ALA A 157 5.45 8.95 -11.78
C ALA A 157 6.85 8.82 -12.38
N VAL A 158 7.89 9.20 -11.64
CA VAL A 158 9.28 9.14 -12.11
C VAL A 158 9.69 7.69 -12.39
N VAL A 159 9.47 6.78 -11.44
CA VAL A 159 9.88 5.38 -11.60
C VAL A 159 9.06 4.69 -12.70
N SER A 160 7.75 4.92 -12.76
CA SER A 160 6.92 4.36 -13.84
C SER A 160 7.33 4.88 -15.20
N LEU A 161 7.65 6.18 -15.33
CA LEU A 161 8.11 6.75 -16.59
C LEU A 161 9.44 6.14 -17.03
N LEU A 162 10.39 5.96 -16.10
CA LEU A 162 11.68 5.34 -16.39
C LEU A 162 11.52 3.87 -16.81
N VAL A 163 10.72 3.09 -16.09
CA VAL A 163 10.50 1.67 -16.41
C VAL A 163 9.73 1.53 -17.72
N VAL A 164 8.61 2.25 -17.92
CA VAL A 164 7.87 2.20 -19.18
C VAL A 164 8.76 2.64 -20.35
N GLY A 165 9.53 3.71 -20.20
CA GLY A 165 10.44 4.20 -21.23
C GLY A 165 11.55 3.20 -21.58
N LEU A 166 12.19 2.60 -20.57
CA LEU A 166 13.23 1.58 -20.76
C LEU A 166 12.70 0.35 -21.49
N PHE A 167 11.55 -0.19 -21.07
CA PHE A 167 10.98 -1.38 -21.69
C PHE A 167 10.37 -1.11 -23.06
N HIS A 168 9.86 0.10 -23.29
CA HIS A 168 9.48 0.54 -24.63
C HIS A 168 10.69 0.56 -25.56
N TRP A 169 11.82 1.11 -25.11
CA TRP A 169 13.06 1.13 -25.89
C TRP A 169 13.62 -0.26 -26.19
N MET A 170 13.50 -1.20 -25.24
CA MET A 170 13.92 -2.60 -25.44
C MET A 170 12.91 -3.46 -26.22
N ALA A 171 11.75 -2.91 -26.60
CA ALA A 171 10.64 -3.63 -27.23
C ALA A 171 10.14 -4.85 -26.44
N TRP A 172 10.26 -4.81 -25.11
CA TRP A 172 9.84 -5.90 -24.23
C TRP A 172 8.39 -5.75 -23.78
N ARG A 173 7.64 -6.86 -23.78
CA ARG A 173 6.25 -6.89 -23.28
C ARG A 173 6.25 -7.16 -21.79
N LEU A 174 5.88 -6.14 -21.01
CA LEU A 174 5.70 -6.27 -19.57
C LEU A 174 4.33 -6.87 -19.25
N THR A 175 4.29 -7.76 -18.27
CA THR A 175 3.04 -8.15 -17.61
C THR A 175 2.81 -7.25 -16.39
N PRO A 176 1.55 -7.04 -15.95
CA PRO A 176 1.27 -6.28 -14.73
C PRO A 176 2.02 -6.81 -13.50
N THR A 177 2.20 -8.13 -13.41
CA THR A 177 2.93 -8.82 -12.33
C THR A 177 4.40 -8.41 -12.31
N ILE A 178 5.09 -8.46 -13.46
CA ILE A 178 6.50 -8.04 -13.56
C ILE A 178 6.63 -6.55 -13.27
N MET A 179 5.69 -5.75 -13.78
CA MET A 179 5.69 -4.30 -13.55
C MET A 179 5.62 -3.99 -12.06
N VAL A 180 4.71 -4.62 -11.30
CA VAL A 180 4.65 -4.44 -9.85
C VAL A 180 5.90 -4.96 -9.14
N ALA A 181 6.44 -6.11 -9.55
CA ALA A 181 7.66 -6.67 -8.95
C ALA A 181 8.86 -5.72 -9.08
N ILE A 182 8.92 -4.90 -10.14
CA ILE A 182 9.96 -3.90 -10.35
C ILE A 182 9.60 -2.58 -9.66
N LEU A 183 8.40 -2.07 -9.90
CA LEU A 183 7.99 -0.75 -9.42
C LEU A 183 7.94 -0.68 -7.90
N CYS A 184 7.34 -1.66 -7.24
CA CYS A 184 7.12 -1.62 -5.79
C CYS A 184 8.39 -1.36 -4.99
N PRO A 185 9.50 -2.13 -5.15
CA PRO A 185 10.73 -1.86 -4.42
C PRO A 185 11.38 -0.55 -4.87
N VAL A 186 11.45 -0.27 -6.17
CA VAL A 186 12.16 0.92 -6.68
C VAL A 186 11.46 2.22 -6.23
N VAL A 187 10.12 2.26 -6.30
CA VAL A 187 9.31 3.36 -5.76
C VAL A 187 9.54 3.48 -4.25
N GLY A 188 9.52 2.39 -3.50
CA GLY A 188 9.75 2.43 -2.04
C GLY A 188 11.12 3.01 -1.67
N LEU A 189 12.17 2.57 -2.35
CA LEU A 189 13.53 3.10 -2.15
C LEU A 189 13.61 4.59 -2.54
N PHE A 190 12.96 5.00 -3.63
CA PHE A 190 12.96 6.40 -4.06
C PHE A 190 12.13 7.28 -3.12
N TYR A 191 10.96 6.80 -2.68
CA TYR A 191 10.08 7.47 -1.73
C TYR A 191 10.79 7.74 -0.41
N THR A 192 11.44 6.74 0.19
CA THR A 192 12.15 6.89 1.48
C THR A 192 13.28 7.92 1.42
N ARG A 193 13.89 8.13 0.25
CA ARG A 193 14.90 9.18 0.03
C ARG A 193 14.31 10.58 -0.12
N LEU A 194 13.08 10.69 -0.63
CA LEU A 194 12.45 11.97 -0.93
C LEU A 194 11.54 12.48 0.18
N VAL A 195 10.92 11.58 0.95
CA VAL A 195 9.81 11.90 1.86
C VAL A 195 10.15 13.02 2.84
N LEU A 196 11.34 13.03 3.44
CA LEU A 196 11.74 14.08 4.38
C LEU A 196 11.84 15.46 3.73
N ARG A 197 12.32 15.53 2.48
CA ARG A 197 12.42 16.80 1.74
C ARG A 197 11.03 17.31 1.37
N PHE A 198 10.16 16.40 0.91
CA PHE A 198 8.80 16.74 0.54
C PHE A 198 7.95 17.15 1.75
N ILE A 199 8.12 16.50 2.91
CA ILE A 199 7.48 16.96 4.15
C ILE A 199 7.88 18.41 4.43
N GLY A 200 9.17 18.75 4.33
CA GLY A 200 9.62 20.14 4.51
C GLY A 200 9.03 21.14 3.50
N TRP A 201 8.80 20.71 2.25
CA TRP A 201 8.24 21.57 1.21
C TRP A 201 6.71 21.72 1.27
N PHE A 202 6.01 20.69 1.76
CA PHE A 202 4.55 20.58 1.65
C PHE A 202 3.82 20.47 3.00
N GLU A 203 4.49 20.67 4.14
CA GLU A 203 3.89 20.57 5.49
C GLU A 203 2.63 21.42 5.71
N LYS A 204 2.38 22.43 4.86
CA LYS A 204 1.25 23.37 4.99
C LYS A 204 0.39 23.47 3.74
N LEU A 205 0.42 22.46 2.86
CA LEU A 205 -0.36 22.52 1.62
C LEU A 205 -1.87 22.48 1.92
N LEU A 206 -2.31 21.57 2.80
CA LEU A 206 -3.71 21.48 3.24
C LEU A 206 -3.88 21.75 4.74
N PRO A 207 -5.00 22.37 5.16
CA PRO A 207 -5.35 22.42 6.58
C PRO A 207 -5.69 21.01 7.09
N PRO A 208 -5.50 20.71 8.39
CA PRO A 208 -5.71 19.36 8.95
C PRO A 208 -7.04 18.67 8.59
N PRO A 209 -8.19 19.37 8.51
CA PRO A 209 -9.45 18.76 8.09
C PRO A 209 -9.45 18.33 6.62
N ALA A 210 -8.83 19.12 5.74
CA ALA A 210 -8.76 18.78 4.32
C ALA A 210 -7.79 17.60 4.09
N ASP A 211 -6.70 17.55 4.85
CA ASP A 211 -5.76 16.43 4.81
C ASP A 211 -6.41 15.13 5.30
N GLY A 212 -7.16 15.22 6.42
CA GLY A 212 -7.99 14.12 6.91
C GLY A 212 -9.06 13.68 5.89
N ALA A 213 -9.70 14.63 5.20
CA ALA A 213 -10.67 14.33 4.14
C ALA A 213 -10.04 13.61 2.95
N LEU A 214 -8.81 13.99 2.55
CA LEU A 214 -8.05 13.34 1.49
C LEU A 214 -7.79 11.86 1.82
N VAL A 215 -7.31 11.56 3.03
CA VAL A 215 -7.18 10.19 3.53
C VAL A 215 -8.54 9.48 3.54
N GLY A 216 -9.58 10.19 4.01
CA GLY A 216 -10.98 9.79 3.98
C GLY A 216 -11.42 9.24 2.63
N MET A 217 -11.25 10.03 1.58
CA MET A 217 -11.61 9.68 0.20
C MET A 217 -10.85 8.44 -0.28
N ALA A 218 -9.53 8.43 -0.10
CA ALA A 218 -8.69 7.36 -0.63
C ALA A 218 -8.98 6.00 0.03
N VAL A 219 -9.09 5.99 1.36
CA VAL A 219 -9.42 4.77 2.11
C VAL A 219 -10.83 4.30 1.78
N SER A 220 -11.79 5.23 1.64
CA SER A 220 -13.17 4.85 1.35
C SER A 220 -13.30 4.24 -0.04
N LEU A 221 -12.68 4.86 -1.04
CA LEU A 221 -12.63 4.31 -2.38
C LEU A 221 -12.00 2.92 -2.37
N PHE A 222 -10.83 2.76 -1.74
CA PHE A 222 -10.12 1.48 -1.67
C PHE A 222 -10.97 0.38 -1.02
N VAL A 223 -11.52 0.65 0.16
CA VAL A 223 -12.32 -0.32 0.93
C VAL A 223 -13.60 -0.68 0.19
N THR A 224 -14.34 0.30 -0.31
CA THR A 224 -15.62 0.07 -0.97
C THR A 224 -15.45 -0.62 -2.32
N VAL A 225 -14.42 -0.27 -3.10
CA VAL A 225 -14.06 -1.00 -4.32
C VAL A 225 -13.70 -2.45 -3.97
N GLY A 226 -12.91 -2.68 -2.91
CA GLY A 226 -12.57 -4.02 -2.46
C GLY A 226 -13.80 -4.85 -2.08
N LEU A 227 -14.72 -4.29 -1.31
CA LEU A 227 -15.97 -4.95 -0.93
C LEU A 227 -16.87 -5.23 -2.12
N TRP A 228 -17.03 -4.26 -3.02
CA TRP A 228 -17.80 -4.43 -4.24
C TRP A 228 -17.20 -5.51 -5.15
N LEU A 229 -15.87 -5.53 -5.32
CA LEU A 229 -15.19 -6.58 -6.10
C LEU A 229 -15.40 -7.97 -5.51
N ILE A 230 -15.31 -8.11 -4.18
CA ILE A 230 -15.57 -9.39 -3.51
C ILE A 230 -17.02 -9.80 -3.76
N ALA A 231 -17.98 -8.92 -3.50
CA ALA A 231 -19.41 -9.20 -3.70
C ALA A 231 -19.72 -9.57 -5.17
N ALA A 232 -19.24 -8.76 -6.11
CA ALA A 232 -19.43 -8.97 -7.54
C ALA A 232 -18.71 -10.22 -8.09
N SER A 233 -17.65 -10.68 -7.42
CA SER A 233 -17.00 -11.96 -7.77
C SER A 233 -17.78 -13.19 -7.31
N LEU A 234 -18.59 -13.05 -6.25
CA LEU A 234 -19.44 -14.12 -5.71
C LEU A 234 -20.81 -14.14 -6.40
N ASP A 235 -21.32 -12.97 -6.80
CA ASP A 235 -22.61 -12.79 -7.46
C ASP A 235 -22.44 -11.89 -8.71
N PRO A 236 -22.09 -12.48 -9.88
CA PRO A 236 -21.77 -11.75 -11.11
C PRO A 236 -22.81 -10.73 -11.59
N PRO A 237 -24.14 -10.96 -11.44
CA PRO A 237 -25.16 -9.95 -11.69
C PRO A 237 -24.92 -8.60 -11.02
N LEU A 238 -24.33 -8.56 -9.81
CA LEU A 238 -24.01 -7.30 -9.11
C LEU A 238 -22.98 -6.43 -9.83
N ALA A 239 -22.17 -7.02 -10.72
CA ALA A 239 -21.21 -6.29 -11.51
C ALA A 239 -21.87 -5.47 -12.63
N GLY A 240 -23.04 -5.89 -13.12
CA GLY A 240 -23.74 -5.29 -14.24
C GLY A 240 -22.81 -5.08 -15.46
N GLU A 241 -22.79 -3.85 -15.98
CA GLU A 241 -21.94 -3.46 -17.11
C GLU A 241 -20.42 -3.58 -16.83
N TYR A 242 -20.02 -3.64 -15.55
CA TYR A 242 -18.62 -3.74 -15.13
C TYR A 242 -18.14 -5.18 -14.99
N GLN A 243 -18.91 -6.19 -15.39
CA GLN A 243 -18.54 -7.60 -15.25
C GLN A 243 -17.16 -7.92 -15.89
N ALA A 244 -16.88 -7.37 -17.07
CA ALA A 244 -15.58 -7.55 -17.73
C ALA A 244 -14.41 -6.99 -16.88
N LEU A 245 -14.62 -5.85 -16.23
CA LEU A 245 -13.64 -5.23 -15.34
C LEU A 245 -13.41 -6.10 -14.10
N VAL A 246 -14.48 -6.59 -13.47
CA VAL A 246 -14.41 -7.47 -12.30
C VAL A 246 -13.64 -8.75 -12.62
N VAL A 247 -13.96 -9.42 -13.73
CA VAL A 247 -13.26 -10.64 -14.19
C VAL A 247 -11.79 -10.36 -14.45
N GLN A 248 -11.47 -9.27 -15.14
CA GLN A 248 -10.07 -8.92 -15.42
C GLN A 248 -9.30 -8.64 -14.12
N MET A 249 -9.87 -7.86 -13.21
CA MET A 249 -9.24 -7.51 -11.94
C MET A 249 -9.03 -8.74 -11.05
N THR A 250 -10.07 -9.55 -10.86
CA THR A 250 -10.00 -10.77 -10.04
C THR A 250 -8.99 -11.78 -10.59
N ALA A 251 -8.83 -11.88 -11.91
CA ALA A 251 -7.80 -12.73 -12.53
C ALA A 251 -6.37 -12.20 -12.27
N MET A 252 -6.16 -10.89 -12.27
CA MET A 252 -4.83 -10.30 -12.05
C MET A 252 -4.43 -10.25 -10.57
N LEU A 253 -5.39 -10.01 -9.68
CA LEU A 253 -5.17 -9.69 -8.26
C LEU A 253 -4.23 -10.66 -7.54
N PRO A 254 -4.39 -12.01 -7.61
CA PRO A 254 -3.51 -12.93 -6.89
C PRO A 254 -2.04 -12.75 -7.27
N THR A 255 -1.75 -12.61 -8.56
CA THR A 255 -0.37 -12.50 -9.04
C THR A 255 0.24 -11.14 -8.72
N VAL A 256 -0.52 -10.05 -8.93
CA VAL A 256 -0.04 -8.69 -8.72
C VAL A 256 0.11 -8.37 -7.23
N ALA A 257 -0.81 -8.83 -6.38
CA ALA A 257 -0.71 -8.71 -4.93
C ALA A 257 0.48 -9.51 -4.39
N SER A 258 0.69 -10.75 -4.87
CA SER A 258 1.84 -11.57 -4.46
C SER A 258 3.17 -10.97 -4.94
N ALA A 259 3.23 -10.44 -6.15
CA ALA A 259 4.39 -9.71 -6.65
C ALA A 259 4.69 -8.49 -5.78
N GLY A 260 3.66 -7.73 -5.40
CA GLY A 260 3.78 -6.61 -4.47
C GLY A 260 4.30 -7.04 -3.10
N LEU A 261 3.73 -8.10 -2.52
CA LEU A 261 4.17 -8.68 -1.24
C LEU A 261 5.66 -9.04 -1.27
N ILE A 262 6.06 -9.89 -2.22
CA ILE A 262 7.43 -10.41 -2.30
C ILE A 262 8.42 -9.29 -2.59
N SER A 263 8.14 -8.46 -3.60
CA SER A 263 9.05 -7.38 -3.99
C SER A 263 9.12 -6.27 -2.92
N GLY A 264 8.01 -6.00 -2.22
CA GLY A 264 7.98 -5.14 -1.04
C GLY A 264 8.83 -5.68 0.09
N MET A 265 8.74 -6.98 0.41
CA MET A 265 9.60 -7.63 1.41
C MET A 265 11.08 -7.49 1.05
N VAL A 266 11.43 -7.76 -0.21
CA VAL A 266 12.80 -7.63 -0.71
C VAL A 266 13.29 -6.17 -0.61
N GLY A 267 12.49 -5.21 -1.07
CA GLY A 267 12.81 -3.78 -0.98
C GLY A 267 12.97 -3.31 0.47
N GLY A 268 12.07 -3.75 1.36
CA GLY A 268 12.12 -3.46 2.79
C GLY A 268 13.38 -4.03 3.45
N PHE A 269 13.71 -5.29 3.16
CA PHE A 269 14.92 -5.94 3.67
C PHE A 269 16.19 -5.22 3.20
N ILE A 270 16.31 -4.95 1.90
CA ILE A 270 17.45 -4.23 1.31
C ILE A 270 17.57 -2.83 1.93
N SER A 271 16.45 -2.12 2.11
CA SER A 271 16.44 -0.79 2.72
C SER A 271 16.89 -0.83 4.19
N GLY A 272 16.51 -1.85 4.96
CA GLY A 272 16.97 -2.05 6.34
C GLY A 272 18.45 -2.35 6.41
N TRP A 273 18.91 -3.19 5.49
CA TRP A 273 20.31 -3.59 5.41
C TRP A 273 21.23 -2.44 5.01
N LEU A 274 20.84 -1.65 4.01
CA LEU A 274 21.65 -0.56 3.47
C LEU A 274 21.49 0.76 4.23
N TRP A 275 20.32 1.01 4.83
CA TRP A 275 19.99 2.28 5.50
C TRP A 275 19.52 2.04 6.93
N GLN A 276 20.49 2.07 7.85
CA GLN A 276 20.33 1.83 9.29
C GLN A 276 19.41 2.84 10.00
N HIS A 277 19.01 3.93 9.36
CA HIS A 277 18.11 4.93 9.95
C HIS A 277 16.71 4.78 9.39
N TRP A 278 15.76 4.48 10.28
CA TRP A 278 14.34 4.40 9.94
C TRP A 278 13.78 5.82 9.98
N LEU A 279 13.60 6.43 8.81
CA LEU A 279 13.28 7.86 8.70
C LEU A 279 11.78 8.18 8.83
N ASP A 280 10.91 7.17 8.96
CA ASP A 280 9.45 7.31 8.80
C ASP A 280 8.60 6.90 10.03
N MET A 281 9.21 6.75 11.21
CA MET A 281 8.48 6.60 12.49
C MET A 281 8.70 7.74 13.47
#